data_AF-A0AAV5SHV7-F1
#
_entry.id   AF-A0AAV5SHV7-F1
#
_cell.length_a   1.000
_cell.length_b   1.000
_cell.length_c   1.000
_cell.angle_alpha   90.00
_cell.angle_beta   90.00
_cell.angle_gamma   90.00
#
_symmetry.space_group_name_H-M   'P 1'
#
loop_
_entity.id
_entity.type
_entity.pdbx_description
1 polymer ?
#
loop_
_entity_poly.entity_id
_entity_poly.type
_entity_poly.pdbx_seq_one_letter_code
_entity_poly.pdbx_strand_id
1 'polypeptide(L)'
;SEAKNDREMYYVTVQKMKQLNLDKKEYVLLKAIISCNPAIEDLSKSSREIMQEQRDRYAKSFMSYIMSRRGLKEGPLIYTEIMAYADWLTRLIKRNKVSTC
;
A
#
# COMPACT_ATOMS: atom_id res chain seq x y z
N SER A 1 -6.73 -15.12 22.09
CA SER A 1 -8.02 -14.57 21.64
C SER A 1 -7.79 -13.80 20.35
N GLU A 2 -8.79 -13.74 19.48
CA GLU A 2 -8.78 -13.02 18.20
C GLU A 2 -8.32 -11.57 18.34
N ALA A 3 -8.81 -10.86 19.38
CA ALA A 3 -8.37 -9.51 19.71
C ALA A 3 -6.85 -9.36 20.00
N LYS A 4 -6.18 -10.41 20.49
CA LYS A 4 -4.72 -10.39 20.70
C LYS A 4 -3.98 -10.45 19.35
N ASN A 5 -4.50 -11.22 18.40
CA ASN A 5 -3.91 -11.37 17.07
C ASN A 5 -4.10 -10.08 16.24
N ASP A 6 -5.27 -9.44 16.33
CA ASP A 6 -5.52 -8.15 15.68
C ASP A 6 -4.59 -7.07 16.20
N ARG A 7 -4.41 -7.00 17.51
CA ARG A 7 -3.49 -6.04 18.14
C ARG A 7 -2.06 -6.21 17.66
N GLU A 8 -1.59 -7.46 17.59
CA GLU A 8 -0.26 -7.79 17.08
C GLU A 8 -0.11 -7.39 15.61
N MET A 9 -1.11 -7.68 14.78
CA MET A 9 -1.13 -7.29 13.37
C MET A 9 -1.06 -5.76 13.18
N TYR A 10 -1.90 -5.01 13.91
CA TYR A 10 -1.89 -3.55 13.85
C TYR A 10 -0.54 -2.99 14.32
N TYR A 11 0.03 -3.57 15.38
CA TYR A 11 1.33 -3.17 15.89
C TYR A 11 2.43 -3.36 14.83
N VAL A 12 2.55 -4.56 14.23
CA VAL A 12 3.54 -4.85 13.18
C VAL A 12 3.37 -3.91 11.98
N THR A 13 2.13 -3.64 11.59
CA THR A 13 1.80 -2.70 10.51
C THR A 13 2.34 -1.31 10.82
N VAL A 14 1.98 -0.74 11.97
CA VAL A 14 2.41 0.61 12.37
C VAL A 14 3.93 0.68 12.56
N GLN A 15 4.55 -0.35 13.13
CA GLN A 15 6.01 -0.41 13.31
C GLN A 15 6.74 -0.38 11.97
N LYS A 16 6.29 -1.14 10.96
CA LYS A 16 6.94 -1.14 9.65
C LYS A 16 6.81 0.22 8.95
N MET A 17 5.66 0.90 9.07
CA MET A 17 5.50 2.26 8.56
C MET A 17 6.45 3.27 9.22
N LYS A 18 6.68 3.14 10.54
CA LYS A 18 7.66 3.96 11.27
C LYS A 18 9.10 3.68 10.81
N GLN A 19 9.47 2.43 10.61
CA GLN A 19 10.79 2.03 10.11
C GLN A 19 11.04 2.56 8.69
N LEU A 20 10.03 2.55 7.83
CA LEU A 20 10.09 3.13 6.48
C LEU A 20 10.15 4.66 6.48
N ASN A 21 9.98 5.30 7.65
CA ASN A 21 9.98 6.74 7.85
C ASN A 21 9.07 7.48 6.84
N LEU A 22 7.86 6.95 6.66
CA LEU A 22 6.87 7.54 5.75
C LEU A 22 6.45 8.91 6.25
N ASP A 23 6.52 9.93 5.40
CA ASP A 23 5.83 11.17 5.69
C ASP A 23 4.36 11.12 5.26
N LYS A 24 3.68 12.24 5.52
CA LYS A 24 2.26 12.40 5.21
C LYS A 24 1.96 12.22 3.71
N LYS A 25 2.82 12.70 2.81
CA LYS A 25 2.58 12.63 1.35
C LYS A 25 2.81 11.20 0.86
N GLU A 26 3.87 10.55 1.32
CA GLU A 26 4.16 9.15 1.04
C GLU A 26 3.04 8.24 1.53
N TYR A 27 2.56 8.47 2.76
CA TYR A 27 1.43 7.72 3.32
C TYR A 27 0.13 7.90 2.53
N VAL A 28 -0.23 9.14 2.15
CA VAL A 28 -1.46 9.39 1.40
C VAL A 28 -1.40 8.76 0.01
N LEU A 29 -0.26 8.85 -0.68
CA LEU A 29 -0.07 8.22 -1.99
C LEU A 29 -0.11 6.69 -1.89
N LEU A 30 0.54 6.11 -0.88
CA LEU A 30 0.47 4.68 -0.60
C LEU A 30 -0.96 4.21 -0.34
N LYS A 31 -1.72 4.95 0.48
CA LYS A 31 -3.14 4.67 0.75
C LYS A 31 -3.97 4.72 -0.52
N ALA A 32 -3.73 5.69 -1.40
CA ALA A 32 -4.42 5.81 -2.68
C ALA A 32 -4.13 4.61 -3.59
N ILE A 33 -2.87 4.20 -3.71
CA ILE A 33 -2.43 3.02 -4.48
C ILE A 33 -3.11 1.74 -3.98
N ILE A 34 -3.19 1.54 -2.67
CA ILE A 34 -3.84 0.37 -2.06
C ILE A 34 -5.37 0.41 -2.31
N SER A 35 -5.96 1.60 -2.24
CA SER A 35 -7.41 1.79 -2.41
C SER A 35 -7.85 1.59 -3.86
N CYS A 36 -7.03 2.01 -4.84
CA CYS A 36 -7.27 1.81 -6.26
C CYS A 36 -6.91 0.38 -6.71
N ASN A 37 -7.51 -0.62 -6.07
CA ASN A 37 -7.27 -2.03 -6.38
C ASN A 37 -8.25 -2.52 -7.46
N PRO A 38 -7.81 -2.79 -8.71
CA PRO A 38 -8.68 -3.29 -9.77
C PRO A 38 -9.13 -4.75 -9.55
N ALA A 39 -8.54 -5.46 -8.58
CA ALA A 39 -8.89 -6.84 -8.23
C ALA A 39 -9.94 -6.94 -7.12
N ILE A 40 -10.68 -5.85 -6.85
CA ILE A 40 -11.90 -5.91 -6.03
C ILE A 40 -12.98 -6.67 -6.81
N GLU A 41 -13.67 -7.58 -6.12
CA GLU A 41 -14.78 -8.37 -6.67
C GLU A 41 -15.93 -7.46 -7.12
N ASP A 42 -16.74 -7.95 -8.07
CA ASP A 42 -17.94 -7.26 -8.57
C ASP A 42 -17.73 -5.90 -9.25
N LEU A 43 -16.49 -5.48 -9.52
CA LEU A 43 -16.24 -4.33 -10.37
C LEU A 43 -16.68 -4.61 -11.82
N SER A 44 -17.29 -3.62 -12.47
CA SER A 44 -17.48 -3.66 -13.92
C SER A 44 -16.13 -3.58 -14.65
N LYS A 45 -16.10 -3.94 -15.95
CA LYS A 45 -14.88 -3.81 -16.76
C LYS A 45 -14.38 -2.36 -16.79
N SER A 46 -15.27 -1.40 -17.04
CA SER A 46 -14.91 0.02 -17.06
C SER A 46 -14.43 0.53 -15.70
N SER A 47 -15.06 0.09 -14.61
CA SER A 47 -14.61 0.43 -13.25
C SER A 47 -13.22 -0.12 -12.94
N ARG A 48 -12.88 -1.34 -13.38
CA ARG A 48 -11.53 -1.91 -13.24
C ARG A 48 -10.50 -1.10 -14.01
N GLU A 49 -10.81 -0.70 -15.24
CA GLU A 49 -9.94 0.14 -16.08
C GLU A 49 -9.66 1.49 -15.41
N ILE A 50 -10.70 2.16 -14.90
CA ILE A 50 -10.57 3.42 -14.15
C ILE A 50 -9.69 3.22 -12.90
N MET A 51 -9.91 2.14 -12.12
CA MET A 51 -9.11 1.86 -10.92
C MET A 51 -7.64 1.63 -11.26
N GLN A 52 -7.36 0.87 -12.31
CA GLN A 52 -6.00 0.63 -12.80
C GLN A 52 -5.34 1.95 -13.23
N GLU A 53 -6.05 2.78 -13.99
CA GLU A 53 -5.53 4.08 -14.42
C GLU A 53 -5.19 4.99 -13.24
N GLN A 54 -6.07 5.09 -12.24
CA GLN A 54 -5.81 5.90 -11.05
C GLN A 54 -4.64 5.33 -10.24
N ARG A 55 -4.56 4.01 -10.09
CA ARG A 55 -3.43 3.35 -9.43
C ARG A 55 -2.10 3.70 -10.11
N ASP A 56 -2.05 3.67 -11.44
CA ASP A 56 -0.84 3.99 -12.20
C ASP A 56 -0.47 5.47 -12.08
N ARG A 57 -1.46 6.37 -12.07
CA ARG A 57 -1.25 7.81 -11.82
C ARG A 57 -0.63 8.05 -10.44
N TYR A 58 -1.19 7.44 -9.39
CA TYR A 58 -0.67 7.57 -8.03
C TYR A 58 0.72 6.93 -7.87
N ALA A 59 0.98 5.79 -8.50
CA ALA A 59 2.30 5.14 -8.49
C ALA A 59 3.37 6.02 -9.14
N LYS A 60 3.06 6.68 -10.27
CA LYS A 60 3.95 7.66 -10.91
C LYS A 60 4.24 8.85 -9.99
N SER A 61 3.19 9.45 -9.41
CA SER A 61 3.36 10.56 -8.44
C SER A 61 4.16 10.14 -7.22
N PHE A 62 3.97 8.91 -6.73
CA PHE A 62 4.69 8.36 -5.60
C PHE A 62 6.18 8.17 -5.88
N MET A 63 6.51 7.60 -7.04
CA MET A 63 7.90 7.48 -7.50
C MET A 63 8.54 8.87 -7.61
N SER A 64 7.92 9.81 -8.31
CA SER A 64 8.44 11.18 -8.44
C SER A 64 8.66 11.84 -7.07
N TYR A 65 7.72 11.67 -6.14
CA TYR A 65 7.84 12.24 -4.80
C TYR A 65 8.99 11.62 -4.01
N ILE A 66 9.11 10.29 -3.99
CA ILE A 66 10.20 9.59 -3.32
C ILE A 66 11.55 10.02 -3.89
N MET A 67 11.69 10.07 -5.21
CA MET A 67 12.93 10.50 -5.86
C MET A 67 13.31 11.94 -5.47
N SER A 68 12.32 12.83 -5.36
CA SER A 68 12.54 14.22 -4.94
C SER A 68 12.94 14.38 -3.48
N ARG A 69 12.38 13.56 -2.58
CA ARG A 69 12.54 13.67 -1.12
C ARG A 69 13.73 12.87 -0.59
N ARG A 70 13.94 11.67 -1.15
CA ARG A 70 14.92 10.68 -0.68
C ARG A 70 16.14 10.56 -1.60
N GLY A 71 16.18 11.39 -2.66
CA GLY A 71 17.29 11.48 -3.60
C GLY A 71 17.30 10.38 -4.65
N LEU A 72 18.03 10.62 -5.74
CA LEU A 72 18.07 9.71 -6.89
C LEU A 72 18.83 8.41 -6.64
N LYS A 73 19.70 8.39 -5.61
CA LYS A 73 20.53 7.21 -5.28
C LYS A 73 19.74 6.18 -4.46
N GLU A 74 19.06 6.62 -3.40
CA GLU A 74 18.35 5.74 -2.46
C GLU A 74 16.85 5.65 -2.76
N GLY A 75 16.29 6.67 -3.42
CA GLY A 75 14.87 6.74 -3.77
C GLY A 75 14.31 5.49 -4.47
N PRO A 76 14.96 4.93 -5.52
CA PRO A 76 14.43 3.77 -6.21
C PRO A 76 14.31 2.53 -5.32
N LEU A 77 15.32 2.28 -4.47
CA LEU A 77 15.34 1.16 -3.53
C LEU A 77 14.23 1.32 -2.47
N ILE A 78 14.05 2.54 -1.98
CA ILE A 78 13.03 2.82 -0.99
C ILE A 78 11.62 2.70 -1.60
N TYR A 79 11.43 3.17 -2.84
CA TYR A 79 10.18 2.99 -3.56
C TYR A 79 9.80 1.51 -3.65
N THR A 80 10.74 0.65 -4.04
CA THR A 80 10.46 -0.79 -4.14
C THR A 80 10.17 -1.42 -2.78
N GLU A 81 10.86 -1.00 -1.71
CA GLU A 81 10.58 -1.49 -0.35
C GLU A 81 9.15 -1.12 0.11
N ILE A 82 8.73 0.13 -0.10
CA ILE A 82 7.39 0.59 0.31
C ILE A 82 6.31 -0.09 -0.54
N MET A 83 6.53 -0.28 -1.84
CA MET A 83 5.59 -0.99 -2.71
C MET A 83 5.47 -2.47 -2.32
N ALA A 84 6.58 -3.14 -1.99
CA ALA A 84 6.56 -4.51 -1.49
C ALA A 84 5.77 -4.63 -0.17
N TYR A 85 5.89 -3.62 0.70
CA TYR A 85 5.10 -3.52 1.91
C TYR A 85 3.60 -3.31 1.62
N ALA A 86 3.24 -2.50 0.62
CA ALA A 86 1.86 -2.33 0.16
C ALA A 86 1.22 -3.65 -0.28
N ASP A 87 1.96 -4.44 -1.05
CA ASP A 87 1.53 -5.75 -1.52
C ASP A 87 1.39 -6.74 -0.36
N TRP A 88 2.31 -6.70 0.60
CA TRP A 88 2.22 -7.50 1.82
C TRP A 88 0.97 -7.15 2.64
N LEU A 89 0.66 -5.87 2.85
CA LEU A 89 -0.56 -5.42 3.53
C LEU A 89 -1.82 -5.92 2.83
N THR A 90 -1.86 -5.80 1.51
CA THR A 90 -3.02 -6.22 0.71
C THR A 90 -3.26 -7.74 0.85
N ARG A 91 -2.20 -8.55 0.84
CA ARG A 91 -2.29 -10.00 1.05
C ARG A 91 -2.68 -10.36 2.49
N LEU A 92 -2.14 -9.66 3.48
CA LEU A 92 -2.45 -9.87 4.90
C LEU A 92 -3.94 -9.65 5.16
N ILE A 93 -4.51 -8.56 4.66
CA ILE A 93 -5.94 -8.24 4.81
C ILE A 93 -6.81 -9.29 4.13
N LYS A 94 -6.44 -9.73 2.91
CA LYS A 94 -7.17 -10.81 2.22
C LYS A 94 -7.19 -12.10 3.04
N ARG A 95 -6.06 -12.52 3.61
CA ARG A 95 -6.00 -13.73 4.46
C ARG A 95 -6.88 -13.61 5.70
N ASN A 96 -6.88 -12.45 6.37
CA ASN A 96 -7.67 -12.28 7.58
C ASN A 96 -9.18 -12.27 7.32
N LYS A 97 -9.63 -11.77 6.15
CA LYS A 97 -11.04 -11.90 5.75
C LYS A 97 -11.47 -13.34 5.47
N VAL A 98 -10.55 -14.18 5.00
CA VAL A 98 -10.83 -15.61 4.74
C VAL A 98 -10.87 -16.43 6.02
N SER A 99 -10.11 -16.05 7.06
CA SER A 99 -10.11 -16.74 8.36
C SER A 99 -11.35 -16.49 9.23
N THR A 100 -12.25 -15.58 8.84
CA THR A 100 -13.49 -15.25 9.56
C THR A 100 -14.74 -15.88 8.92
N CYS A 101 -14.58 -16.73 7.91
CA CYS A 101 -15.65 -17.50 7.27
C CYS A 101 -15.52 -19.00 7.54
#